data_AF-A0A9E5N158-F1
#
_entry.id   AF-A0A9E5N158-F1
#
_cell.length_a   1.000
_cell.length_b   1.000
_cell.length_c   1.000
_cell.angle_alpha   90.00
_cell.angle_beta   90.00
_cell.angle_gamma   90.00
#
_symmetry.space_group_name_H-M   'P 1'
#
loop_
_entity.id
_entity.type
_entity.pdbx_description
1 polymer ?
#
loop_
_entity_poly.entity_id
_entity_poly.type
_entity_poly.pdbx_seq_one_letter_code
_entity_poly.pdbx_strand_id
1 'polypeptide(L)' 'ADFITDMALDAGMKYVNITTRHHDSFCLWDTKVTEFKSTNSPAKRDLVAELAEQCQQKGLGFCLYYS' A
#
# COMPACT_ATOMS: atom_id res chain seq x y z
N ALA A 1 7.51 -4.96 1.95
CA ALA A 1 7.48 -3.62 1.32
C ALA A 1 8.85 -3.20 0.79
N ASP A 2 9.96 -3.63 1.41
CA ASP A 2 11.33 -3.28 0.98
C ASP A 2 11.62 -3.51 -0.50
N PHE A 3 11.37 -4.72 -1.00
CA PHE A 3 11.63 -5.05 -2.40
C PHE A 3 10.98 -4.07 -3.39
N ILE A 4 9.76 -3.62 -3.11
CA ILE A 4 9.04 -2.66 -3.96
C ILE A 4 9.71 -1.29 -3.90
N THR A 5 10.06 -0.82 -2.69
CA THR A 5 10.66 0.51 -2.50
C THR A 5 12.12 0.58 -2.95
N ASP A 6 12.89 -0.50 -2.80
CA ASP A 6 14.26 -0.62 -3.32
C ASP A 6 14.25 -0.61 -4.85
N MET A 7 13.37 -1.40 -5.48
CA MET A 7 13.21 -1.39 -6.93
C MET A 7 12.79 0.00 -7.45
N ALA A 8 11.89 0.70 -6.75
CA ALA A 8 11.49 2.06 -7.13
C ALA A 8 12.67 3.04 -7.06
N LEU A 9 13.51 2.96 -6.02
CA LEU A 9 14.72 3.76 -5.90
C LEU A 9 15.74 3.44 -7.01
N ASP A 10 15.99 2.15 -7.26
CA ASP A 10 16.91 1.68 -8.31
C ASP A 10 16.45 2.15 -9.70
N ALA A 11 15.13 2.25 -9.91
CA ALA A 11 14.53 2.80 -11.11
C ALA A 11 14.52 4.34 -11.17
N GLY A 12 15.03 5.04 -10.14
CA GLY A 12 15.07 6.49 -10.07
C GLY A 12 13.72 7.17 -9.77
N MET A 13 12.71 6.40 -9.35
CA MET A 13 11.39 6.93 -8.99
C MET A 13 11.46 7.82 -7.75
N LYS A 14 10.47 8.72 -7.63
CA LYS A 14 10.35 9.65 -6.49
C LYS A 14 9.13 9.38 -5.61
N TYR A 15 8.25 8.49 -6.05
CA TYR A 15 7.05 8.12 -5.31
C TYR A 15 6.57 6.72 -5.72
N VAL A 16 5.72 6.14 -4.88
CA VAL A 16 4.94 4.94 -5.18
C VAL A 16 3.46 5.28 -5.07
N ASN A 17 2.65 4.75 -5.99
CA ASN A 17 1.19 4.84 -5.94
C ASN A 17 0.61 3.42 -5.80
N ILE A 18 -0.32 3.24 -4.87
CA ILE A 18 -1.03 1.98 -4.66
C ILE A 18 -2.55 2.18 -4.70
N THR A 19 -3.24 1.27 -5.39
CA THR A 19 -4.69 1.14 -5.33
C THR A 19 -5.09 0.62 -3.96
N THR A 20 -5.61 1.49 -3.09
CA THR A 20 -6.05 1.10 -1.74
C THR A 20 -7.40 0.39 -1.77
N ARG A 21 -8.28 0.81 -2.70
CA ARG A 21 -9.57 0.19 -3.02
C ARG A 21 -9.89 0.44 -4.49
N HIS A 22 -10.37 -0.59 -5.19
CA HIS A 22 -10.87 -0.48 -6.57
C HIS A 22 -12.39 -0.69 -6.61
N HIS A 23 -12.96 -0.86 -7.80
CA HIS A 23 -14.41 -0.97 -8.00
C HIS A 23 -15.06 -2.20 -7.34
N ASP A 24 -14.30 -3.26 -7.09
CA ASP A 24 -14.72 -4.46 -6.35
C ASP A 24 -14.87 -4.20 -4.84
N SER A 25 -14.43 -3.03 -4.37
CA SER A 25 -14.53 -2.56 -3.00
C SER A 25 -13.67 -3.31 -1.98
N PHE A 26 -12.69 -4.10 -2.43
CA PHE A 26 -11.73 -4.74 -1.52
C PHE A 26 -10.72 -3.70 -0.98
N CYS A 27 -10.60 -3.60 0.34
CA CYS A 27 -9.71 -2.62 0.98
C CYS A 27 -8.35 -3.25 1.32
N LEU A 28 -7.24 -2.63 0.90
CA LEU A 28 -5.88 -3.12 1.18
C LEU A 28 -5.30 -2.67 2.53
N TRP A 29 -6.05 -1.93 3.34
CA TRP A 29 -5.67 -1.46 4.68
C TRP A 29 -6.65 -1.92 5.76
N ASP A 30 -6.26 -1.78 7.03
CA ASP A 30 -7.10 -2.17 8.17
C ASP A 30 -8.20 -1.15 8.46
N THR A 31 -9.22 -1.13 7.60
CA THR A 31 -10.38 -0.26 7.77
C THR A 31 -11.38 -0.78 8.80
N LYS A 32 -12.13 0.14 9.42
CA LYS A 32 -13.26 -0.16 10.31
C LYS A 32 -14.62 -0.17 9.61
N VAL A 33 -14.66 0.10 8.31
CA VAL A 33 -15.94 0.32 7.56
C VAL A 33 -16.44 -0.93 6.82
N THR A 34 -15.60 -1.95 6.64
CA THR A 34 -15.97 -3.21 5.97
C THR A 34 -15.04 -4.34 6.41
N GLU A 35 -15.57 -5.56 6.42
CA GLU A 35 -14.79 -6.79 6.66
C GLU A 35 -14.13 -7.32 5.37
N PHE A 36 -14.48 -6.77 4.20
CA PHE A 36 -13.88 -7.14 2.91
C PHE A 36 -12.54 -6.40 2.72
N LYS A 37 -11.55 -6.82 3.50
CA LYS A 37 -10.23 -6.17 3.62
C LYS A 37 -9.05 -7.16 3.70
N SER A 38 -7.85 -6.68 3.41
CA SER A 38 -6.59 -7.46 3.40
C SER A 38 -6.23 -8.06 4.76
N THR A 39 -6.54 -7.38 5.87
CA THR A 39 -6.31 -7.92 7.22
C THR A 39 -7.23 -9.11 7.55
N ASN A 40 -8.35 -9.25 6.82
CA ASN A 40 -9.25 -10.39 6.94
C ASN A 40 -9.01 -11.48 5.89
N SER A 41 -8.25 -11.22 4.83
CA SER A 41 -7.90 -12.21 3.80
C SER A 41 -6.74 -13.13 4.24
N PRO A 42 -6.32 -14.12 3.43
CA PRO A 42 -5.12 -14.91 3.72
C PRO A 42 -3.84 -14.07 3.90
N ALA A 43 -3.80 -12.83 3.39
CA ALA A 43 -2.67 -11.93 3.57
C ALA A 43 -2.47 -11.55 5.04
N LYS A 44 -3.55 -11.35 5.80
CA LYS A 44 -3.54 -10.97 7.24
C LYS A 44 -2.66 -9.76 7.56
N ARG A 45 -2.55 -8.81 6.63
CA ARG A 45 -1.61 -7.69 6.66
C ARG A 45 -2.24 -6.40 6.20
N ASP A 46 -1.84 -5.28 6.79
CA ASP A 46 -2.14 -3.95 6.29
C ASP A 46 -1.09 -3.54 5.25
N LEU A 47 -1.39 -3.81 3.99
CA LEU A 47 -0.45 -3.62 2.88
C LEU A 47 -0.17 -2.14 2.60
N VAL A 48 -1.13 -1.27 2.91
CA VAL A 48 -0.97 0.18 2.73
C VAL A 48 -0.05 0.74 3.82
N ALA A 49 -0.25 0.36 5.08
CA ALA A 49 0.59 0.82 6.19
C ALA A 49 2.05 0.38 6.03
N GLU A 50 2.29 -0.88 5.68
CA GLU A 50 3.65 -1.40 5.44
C GLU A 50 4.38 -0.67 4.31
N LEU A 51 3.67 -0.35 3.22
CA LEU A 51 4.25 0.37 2.10
C LEU A 51 4.46 1.86 2.41
N ALA A 52 3.53 2.47 3.16
CA ALA A 52 3.65 3.84 3.64
C ALA A 52 4.90 4.02 4.52
N GLU A 53 5.08 3.12 5.49
CA GLU A 53 6.23 3.12 6.40
C GLU A 53 7.54 3.03 5.63
N GLN A 54 7.63 2.10 4.67
CA GLN A 54 8.85 1.94 3.88
C GLN A 54 9.10 3.09 2.91
N CYS A 55 8.07 3.68 2.32
CA CYS A 55 8.23 4.89 1.51
C CYS A 55 8.77 6.04 2.38
N GLN A 56 8.25 6.22 3.60
CA GLN A 56 8.70 7.25 4.52
C GLN A 56 10.16 7.03 4.96
N GLN A 57 10.54 5.80 5.31
CA GLN A 57 11.92 5.46 5.70
C GLN A 57 12.92 5.74 4.57
N LYS A 58 12.50 5.55 3.32
CA LYS A 58 13.36 5.67 2.13
C LYS A 58 13.24 7.01 1.39
N GLY A 59 12.47 7.96 1.93
CA GLY A 59 12.28 9.28 1.33
C GLY A 59 11.52 9.27 -0.01
N LEU A 60 10.72 8.24 -0.27
CA LEU A 60 9.81 8.17 -1.40
C LEU A 60 8.48 8.85 -1.04
N GLY A 61 7.91 9.61 -1.96
CA GLY A 61 6.52 10.02 -1.88
C GLY A 61 5.59 8.81 -1.88
N PHE A 62 4.46 8.90 -1.20
CA PHE A 62 3.47 7.82 -1.14
C PHE A 62 2.09 8.35 -1.51
N CYS A 63 1.53 7.84 -2.59
CA CYS A 63 0.24 8.24 -3.14
C CYS A 63 -0.78 7.11 -2.98
N LEU A 64 -2.01 7.48 -2.61
CA LEU A 64 -3.11 6.54 -2.44
C LEU A 64 -4.12 6.77 -3.56
N TYR A 65 -4.41 5.73 -4.32
CA TYR A 65 -5.54 5.70 -5.24
C TYR A 65 -6.74 5.04 -4.59
N TYR A 66 -7.91 5.67 -4.66
CA TYR A 66 -9.18 5.17 -4.13
C TYR A 66 -10.28 5.37 -5.17
N SER A 67 -11.00 4.29 -5.51
CA SER A 67 -12.22 4.35 -6.32
C SER A 67 -13.49 4.33 -5.49
#